data_AF-A0A560T0K7-F1
#
_entry.id   AF-A0A560T0K7-F1
#
_cell.length_a   1.000
_cell.length_b   1.000
_cell.length_c   1.000
_cell.angle_alpha   90.00
_cell.angle_beta   90.00
_cell.angle_gamma   90.00
#
_symmetry.space_group_name_H-M   'P 1'
#
loop_
_entity.id
_entity.type
_entity.pdbx_description
1 polymer ?
#
loop_
_entity_poly.entity_id
_entity_poly.type
_entity_poly.pdbx_seq_one_letter_code
_entity_poly.pdbx_strand_id
1 'polypeptide(L)'
;MNRRRWKNVRPTSLRHALELCKDFAIDAHNKSVQRIADEMGLPDHWALYKWLQTGRMPANLIRPYERVCNCDFVTRWIAASAGRLTIEMPTGRNCTAQDTQVLQELLTTAAGKLLAFYAKNSEADETLAAIQAAMEGLAWHRGNVSQSQHPQLELEGQS
;
A
#
# COMPACT_ATOMS: atom_id res chain seq x y z
N MET A 1 -1.63 19.23 -13.64
CA MET A 1 -2.20 18.05 -12.95
C MET A 1 -1.59 17.99 -11.55
N ASN A 2 -2.39 18.12 -10.50
CA ASN A 2 -1.87 18.15 -9.13
C ASN A 2 -1.36 16.74 -8.78
N ARG A 3 -0.08 16.61 -8.44
CA ARG A 3 0.58 15.30 -8.21
C ARG A 3 -0.10 14.62 -7.02
N ARG A 4 -0.90 13.59 -7.28
CA ARG A 4 -1.62 12.86 -6.22
C ARG A 4 -0.60 12.29 -5.23
N ARG A 5 -0.82 12.52 -3.93
CA ARG A 5 0.05 12.00 -2.87
C ARG A 5 -0.26 10.52 -2.62
N TRP A 6 0.27 9.66 -3.48
CA TRP A 6 0.01 8.22 -3.51
C TRP A 6 0.14 7.49 -2.17
N LYS A 7 1.09 7.91 -1.32
CA LYS A 7 1.31 7.32 0.02
C LYS A 7 0.08 7.40 0.93
N ASN A 8 -0.74 8.44 0.78
CA ASN A 8 -1.89 8.70 1.66
C ASN A 8 -3.22 8.23 1.05
N VAL A 9 -3.21 7.76 -0.20
CA VAL A 9 -4.43 7.31 -0.85
C VAL A 9 -4.87 5.99 -0.24
N ARG A 10 -6.17 5.87 0.02
CA ARG A 10 -6.79 4.64 0.54
C ARG A 10 -8.00 4.28 -0.35
N PRO A 11 -8.09 3.02 -0.82
CA PRO A 11 -9.23 2.57 -1.59
C PRO A 11 -10.50 2.45 -0.72
N THR A 12 -11.65 2.78 -1.30
CA THR A 12 -12.97 2.71 -0.63
C THR A 12 -13.81 1.53 -1.09
N SER A 13 -13.43 0.89 -2.21
CA SER A 13 -14.06 -0.33 -2.75
C SER A 13 -13.04 -1.13 -3.55
N LEU A 14 -13.34 -2.40 -3.84
CA LEU A 14 -12.49 -3.24 -4.70
C LEU A 14 -12.24 -2.60 -6.07
N ARG A 15 -13.30 -2.03 -6.65
CA ARG A 15 -13.23 -1.34 -7.93
C ARG A 15 -12.33 -0.11 -7.84
N HIS A 16 -12.50 0.71 -6.80
CA HIS A 16 -11.64 1.87 -6.59
C HIS A 16 -10.18 1.44 -6.38
N ALA A 17 -9.90 0.34 -5.67
CA ALA A 17 -8.55 -0.20 -5.53
C ALA A 17 -7.92 -0.57 -6.88
N LEU A 18 -8.69 -1.24 -7.74
CA LEU A 18 -8.25 -1.59 -9.09
C LEU A 18 -7.96 -0.34 -9.94
N GLU A 19 -8.83 0.67 -9.87
CA GLU A 19 -8.64 1.95 -10.56
C GLU A 19 -7.39 2.69 -10.06
N LEU A 20 -7.14 2.69 -8.74
CA LEU A 20 -5.94 3.28 -8.14
C LEU A 20 -4.64 2.61 -8.60
N CYS A 21 -4.62 1.28 -8.76
CA CYS A 21 -3.46 0.59 -9.32
C CYS A 21 -3.14 1.05 -10.74
N LYS A 22 -4.17 1.20 -11.58
CA LYS A 22 -4.02 1.68 -12.97
C LYS A 22 -3.58 3.15 -12.97
N ASP A 23 -4.24 4.01 -12.20
CA ASP A 23 -3.90 5.44 -12.11
C ASP A 23 -2.47 5.63 -11.59
N PHE A 24 -2.03 4.84 -10.60
CA PHE A 24 -0.66 4.86 -10.09
C PHE A 24 0.35 4.45 -11.16
N ALA A 25 0.07 3.39 -11.93
CA ALA A 25 0.95 2.94 -13.01
C ALA A 25 1.09 3.99 -14.13
N ILE A 26 0.02 4.74 -14.43
CA ILE A 26 0.05 5.85 -15.38
C ILE A 26 0.86 7.01 -14.80
N ASP A 27 0.53 7.48 -13.60
CA ASP A 27 1.13 8.69 -13.02
C ASP A 27 2.60 8.50 -12.61
N ALA A 28 2.96 7.35 -12.06
CA ALA A 28 4.30 7.09 -11.52
C ALA A 28 5.24 6.40 -12.51
N HIS A 29 4.69 5.63 -13.45
CA HIS A 29 5.47 4.78 -14.35
C HIS A 29 5.17 5.01 -15.84
N ASN A 30 4.27 5.95 -16.17
CA ASN A 30 3.87 6.29 -17.54
C ASN A 30 3.44 5.05 -18.36
N LYS A 31 2.83 4.06 -17.69
CA LYS A 31 2.34 2.84 -18.34
C LYS A 31 0.94 3.06 -18.90
N SER A 32 0.73 2.73 -20.18
CA SER A 32 -0.62 2.67 -20.76
C SER A 32 -1.37 1.41 -20.29
N VAL A 33 -2.70 1.42 -20.39
CA VAL A 33 -3.52 0.24 -20.06
C VAL A 33 -3.17 -0.95 -20.94
N GLN A 34 -2.86 -0.71 -22.21
CA GLN A 34 -2.39 -1.75 -23.15
C GLN A 34 -1.09 -2.38 -22.63
N ARG A 35 -0.11 -1.57 -22.25
CA ARG A 35 1.16 -2.06 -21.72
C ARG A 35 0.98 -2.85 -20.43
N ILE A 36 0.06 -2.44 -19.56
CA ILE A 36 -0.25 -3.19 -18.34
C ILE A 36 -0.82 -4.57 -18.69
N ALA A 37 -1.77 -4.64 -19.63
CA ALA A 37 -2.36 -5.90 -20.07
C ALA A 37 -1.31 -6.83 -20.72
N ASP A 38 -0.43 -6.27 -21.54
CA ASP A 38 0.65 -7.02 -22.20
C ASP A 38 1.64 -7.59 -21.16
N GLU A 39 2.09 -6.78 -20.19
CA GLU A 39 2.99 -7.22 -19.11
C GLU A 39 2.33 -8.21 -18.14
N MET A 40 1.00 -8.21 -18.04
CA MET A 40 0.23 -9.24 -17.33
C MET A 40 0.12 -10.56 -18.12
N GLY A 41 0.49 -10.57 -19.41
CA GLY A 41 0.33 -11.72 -20.29
C GLY A 41 -1.12 -11.94 -20.74
N LEU A 42 -1.93 -10.88 -20.80
CA LEU A 42 -3.31 -10.98 -21.29
C LEU A 42 -3.35 -11.05 -22.82
N PRO A 43 -4.32 -11.78 -23.41
CA PRO A 43 -4.48 -11.85 -24.86
C PRO A 43 -4.94 -10.51 -25.47
N ASP A 44 -5.71 -9.72 -24.71
CA ASP A 44 -6.11 -8.37 -25.09
C ASP A 44 -6.26 -7.46 -23.85
N HIS A 45 -6.23 -6.16 -24.09
CA HIS A 45 -6.43 -5.14 -23.06
C HIS A 45 -7.92 -4.88 -22.71
N TRP A 46 -8.85 -5.41 -23.50
CA TRP A 46 -10.29 -5.27 -23.27
C TRP A 46 -10.73 -6.03 -22.02
N ALA A 47 -10.14 -7.20 -21.78
CA ALA A 47 -10.33 -7.96 -20.55
C ALA A 47 -10.02 -7.09 -19.31
N LEU A 48 -8.88 -6.38 -19.33
CA LEU A 48 -8.49 -5.49 -18.24
C LEU A 48 -9.50 -4.35 -18.06
N TYR A 49 -9.88 -3.65 -19.13
CA TYR A 49 -10.92 -2.60 -19.03
C TYR A 49 -12.23 -3.11 -18.42
N LYS A 50 -12.67 -4.31 -18.83
CA LYS A 50 -13.89 -4.92 -18.29
C LYS A 50 -13.76 -5.23 -16.80
N TRP A 51 -12.61 -5.70 -16.34
CA TRP A 51 -12.37 -5.95 -14.92
C TRP A 51 -12.32 -4.65 -14.11
N LEU A 52 -11.70 -3.60 -14.63
CA LEU A 52 -11.67 -2.28 -14.00
C LEU A 52 -13.09 -1.68 -13.90
N GLN A 53 -13.92 -1.84 -14.93
CA GLN A 53 -15.30 -1.35 -14.92
C GLN A 53 -16.19 -2.12 -13.93
N THR A 54 -16.04 -3.44 -13.86
CA THR A 54 -16.94 -4.31 -13.06
C THR A 54 -16.45 -4.58 -11.65
N GLY A 55 -15.16 -4.36 -11.37
CA GLY A 55 -14.49 -4.80 -10.15
C GLY A 55 -14.27 -6.33 -10.07
N ARG A 56 -14.48 -7.07 -11.16
CA ARG A 56 -14.47 -8.54 -11.19
C ARG A 56 -13.21 -9.09 -11.87
N MET A 57 -12.05 -8.83 -11.27
CA MET A 57 -10.79 -9.45 -11.71
C MET A 57 -10.69 -10.88 -11.16
N PRO A 58 -10.26 -11.87 -11.96
CA PRO A 58 -9.93 -13.20 -11.46
C PRO A 58 -8.90 -13.13 -10.32
N ALA A 59 -9.14 -13.84 -9.22
CA ALA A 59 -8.31 -13.73 -8.01
C ALA A 59 -6.82 -14.08 -8.27
N ASN A 60 -6.56 -15.05 -9.15
CA ASN A 60 -5.21 -15.44 -9.56
C ASN A 60 -4.47 -14.35 -10.36
N LEU A 61 -5.17 -13.33 -10.88
CA LEU A 61 -4.60 -12.21 -11.62
C LEU A 61 -4.39 -10.96 -10.78
N ILE A 62 -4.90 -10.91 -9.55
CA ILE A 62 -4.72 -9.77 -8.64
C ILE A 62 -3.23 -9.49 -8.42
N ARG A 63 -2.45 -10.52 -8.05
CA ARG A 63 -1.02 -10.35 -7.78
C ARG A 63 -0.20 -10.00 -9.03
N PRO A 64 -0.39 -10.66 -10.20
CA PRO A 64 0.21 -10.21 -11.45
C PRO A 64 -0.09 -8.75 -11.78
N TYR A 65 -1.35 -8.33 -11.65
CA TYR A 65 -1.77 -6.96 -11.91
C TYR A 65 -1.05 -5.95 -10.99
N GLU A 66 -1.10 -6.19 -9.67
CA GLU A 66 -0.42 -5.36 -8.68
C GLU A 66 1.10 -5.28 -8.91
N ARG A 67 1.73 -6.39 -9.29
CA ARG A 67 3.16 -6.43 -9.63
C ARG A 67 3.47 -5.56 -10.84
N VAL A 68 2.66 -5.63 -11.90
CA VAL A 68 2.84 -4.81 -13.11
C VAL A 68 2.60 -3.33 -12.80
N CYS A 69 1.60 -3.02 -11.99
CA CYS A 69 1.31 -1.67 -11.53
C CYS A 69 2.31 -1.15 -10.48
N ASN A 70 3.15 -2.01 -9.90
CA ASN A 70 4.11 -1.70 -8.85
C ASN A 70 3.47 -1.07 -7.59
N CYS A 71 2.30 -1.58 -7.20
CA CYS A 71 1.56 -1.18 -6.01
C CYS A 71 0.61 -2.30 -5.56
N ASP A 72 0.06 -2.20 -4.37
CA ASP A 72 -0.69 -3.28 -3.69
C ASP A 72 -2.05 -2.80 -3.13
N PHE A 73 -2.69 -1.83 -3.80
CA PHE A 73 -3.97 -1.26 -3.33
C PHE A 73 -5.09 -2.29 -3.21
N VAL A 74 -5.14 -3.30 -4.09
CA VAL A 74 -6.19 -4.34 -4.08
C VAL A 74 -6.00 -5.26 -2.87
N THR A 75 -4.77 -5.73 -2.64
CA THR A 75 -4.41 -6.56 -1.49
C THR A 75 -4.64 -5.81 -0.18
N ARG A 76 -4.22 -4.53 -0.09
CA ARG A 76 -4.50 -3.68 1.08
C ARG A 76 -6.00 -3.53 1.33
N TRP A 77 -6.79 -3.31 0.28
CA TRP A 77 -8.25 -3.20 0.42
C TRP A 77 -8.89 -4.51 0.89
N ILE A 78 -8.52 -5.66 0.30
CA ILE A 78 -9.05 -6.97 0.70
C ILE A 78 -8.76 -7.23 2.17
N ALA A 79 -7.52 -7.01 2.62
CA ALA A 79 -7.15 -7.17 4.01
C ALA A 79 -7.93 -6.22 4.93
N ALA A 80 -7.98 -4.91 4.60
CA ALA A 80 -8.70 -3.93 5.38
C ALA A 80 -10.21 -4.24 5.48
N SER A 81 -10.82 -4.70 4.38
CA SER A 81 -12.24 -5.10 4.36
C SER A 81 -12.53 -6.31 5.26
N ALA A 82 -11.53 -7.13 5.54
CA ALA A 82 -11.59 -8.25 6.48
C ALA A 82 -11.14 -7.87 7.90
N GLY A 83 -10.93 -6.58 8.20
CA GLY A 83 -10.42 -6.12 9.50
C GLY A 83 -8.97 -6.55 9.76
N ARG A 84 -8.19 -6.82 8.71
CA ARG A 84 -6.78 -7.22 8.79
C ARG A 84 -5.88 -6.07 8.38
N LEU A 85 -4.69 -6.05 8.97
CA LEU A 85 -3.63 -5.09 8.69
C LEU A 85 -2.57 -5.75 7.80
N THR A 86 -2.26 -5.14 6.66
CA THR A 86 -1.10 -5.50 5.82
C THR A 86 0.12 -4.72 6.27
N ILE A 87 1.26 -5.42 6.34
CA ILE A 87 2.54 -4.83 6.68
C ILE A 87 3.52 -5.23 5.58
N GLU A 88 4.26 -4.27 5.03
CA GLU A 88 5.35 -4.59 4.12
C GLU A 88 6.43 -5.31 4.92
N MET A 89 6.83 -6.51 4.47
CA MET A 89 7.86 -7.27 5.17
C MET A 89 9.17 -6.48 5.13
N PRO A 90 9.77 -6.16 6.29
CA PRO A 90 11.07 -5.48 6.32
C PRO A 90 12.15 -6.44 5.84
N THR A 91 13.08 -5.91 5.05
CA THR A 91 14.23 -6.65 4.50
C THR A 91 15.42 -6.74 5.46
N GLY A 92 15.24 -6.37 6.74
CA GLY A 92 16.33 -6.38 7.72
C GLY A 92 17.30 -5.18 7.62
N ARG A 93 16.93 -4.10 6.92
CA ARG A 93 17.81 -2.93 6.75
C ARG A 93 18.18 -2.30 8.10
N ASN A 94 19.43 -1.85 8.22
CA ASN A 94 19.89 -1.08 9.38
C ASN A 94 18.97 0.13 9.63
N CYS A 95 18.34 0.14 10.82
CA CYS A 95 17.54 1.28 11.28
C CYS A 95 18.46 2.46 11.57
N THR A 96 18.11 3.62 11.05
CA THR A 96 18.77 4.89 11.36
C THR A 96 18.03 5.62 12.48
N ALA A 97 18.67 6.61 13.12
CA ALA A 97 18.01 7.50 14.08
C ALA A 97 16.79 8.22 13.46
N GLN A 98 16.86 8.51 12.16
CA GLN A 98 15.77 9.12 11.40
C GLN A 98 14.55 8.20 11.30
N ASP A 99 14.73 6.88 11.11
CA ASP A 99 13.62 5.93 11.04
C ASP A 99 12.86 5.87 12.39
N THR A 100 13.60 5.87 13.50
CA THR A 100 13.00 5.91 14.86
C THR A 100 12.27 7.22 15.14
N GLN A 101 12.80 8.35 14.63
CA GLN A 101 12.14 9.65 14.76
C GLN A 101 10.84 9.72 13.96
N VAL A 102 10.80 9.15 12.74
CA VAL A 102 9.57 9.03 11.95
C VAL A 102 8.54 8.17 12.68
N LEU A 103 8.95 7.06 13.29
CA LEU A 103 8.04 6.24 14.11
C LEU A 103 7.46 7.06 15.28
N GLN A 104 8.30 7.83 15.98
CA GLN A 104 7.86 8.68 17.09
C GLN A 104 6.83 9.72 16.62
N GLU A 105 7.05 10.35 15.47
CA GLU A 105 6.10 11.29 14.87
C GLU A 105 4.76 10.60 14.60
N LEU A 106 4.76 9.45 13.92
CA LEU A 106 3.55 8.69 13.60
C LEU A 106 2.75 8.31 14.86
N LEU A 107 3.44 7.82 15.90
CA LEU A 107 2.82 7.44 17.17
C LEU A 107 2.21 8.65 17.88
N THR A 108 2.91 9.77 17.90
CA THR A 108 2.45 10.99 18.55
C THR A 108 1.26 11.59 17.81
N THR A 109 1.29 11.61 16.48
CA THR A 109 0.17 12.06 15.66
C THR A 109 -1.05 11.17 15.84
N ALA A 110 -0.90 9.85 15.86
CA ALA A 110 -2.01 8.93 16.09
C ALA A 110 -2.64 9.12 17.47
N ALA A 111 -1.82 9.27 18.52
CA ALA A 111 -2.29 9.57 19.87
C ALA A 111 -3.04 10.92 19.91
N GLY A 112 -2.50 11.96 19.27
CA GLY A 112 -3.15 13.28 19.18
C GLY A 112 -4.49 13.24 18.46
N LYS A 113 -4.58 12.53 17.32
CA LYS A 113 -5.83 12.35 16.57
C LYS A 113 -6.86 11.54 17.36
N LEU A 114 -6.43 10.50 18.09
CA LEU A 114 -7.30 9.75 19.00
C LEU A 114 -7.89 10.63 20.10
N LEU A 115 -7.06 11.44 20.77
CA LEU A 115 -7.53 12.38 21.78
C LEU A 115 -8.53 13.38 21.18
N ALA A 116 -8.23 13.94 20.02
CA ALA A 116 -9.11 14.88 19.32
C ALA A 116 -10.44 14.23 18.90
N PHE A 117 -10.42 12.98 18.43
CA PHE A 117 -11.61 12.24 18.05
C PHE A 117 -12.55 12.00 19.25
N TYR A 118 -12.01 11.53 20.38
CA TYR A 118 -12.81 11.34 21.60
C TYR A 118 -13.30 12.66 22.20
N ALA A 119 -12.61 13.77 21.94
CA ALA A 119 -13.07 15.12 22.24
C ALA A 119 -14.07 15.69 21.19
N LYS A 120 -14.50 14.90 20.19
CA LYS A 120 -15.37 15.29 19.08
C LYS A 120 -14.82 16.43 18.19
N ASN A 121 -13.50 16.50 18.05
CA ASN A 121 -12.78 17.53 17.31
C ASN A 121 -11.91 16.96 16.17
N SER A 122 -12.21 15.76 15.70
CA SER A 122 -11.55 15.11 14.56
C SER A 122 -12.53 14.15 13.90
N GLU A 123 -12.42 13.99 12.58
CA GLU A 123 -13.21 13.03 11.82
C GLU A 123 -12.72 11.59 12.05
N ALA A 124 -13.65 10.64 11.92
CA ALA A 124 -13.35 9.21 12.11
C ALA A 124 -12.31 8.71 11.09
N ASP A 125 -12.49 9.06 9.81
CA ASP A 125 -11.62 8.60 8.73
C ASP A 125 -10.18 9.10 8.88
N GLU A 126 -9.99 10.35 9.29
CA GLU A 126 -8.65 10.91 9.54
C GLU A 126 -7.97 10.24 10.73
N THR A 127 -8.74 9.92 11.76
CA THR A 127 -8.23 9.29 12.97
C THR A 127 -7.83 7.85 12.70
N LEU A 128 -8.68 7.10 11.98
CA LEU A 128 -8.39 5.74 11.53
C LEU A 128 -7.14 5.71 10.62
N ALA A 129 -7.00 6.66 9.69
CA ALA A 129 -5.82 6.75 8.84
C ALA A 129 -4.53 6.99 9.64
N ALA A 130 -4.57 7.84 10.67
CA ALA A 130 -3.42 8.09 11.54
C ALA A 130 -3.04 6.86 12.38
N ILE A 131 -4.03 6.18 12.97
CA ILE A 131 -3.83 4.93 13.72
C ILE A 131 -3.22 3.85 12.81
N GLN A 132 -3.77 3.71 11.60
CA GLN A 132 -3.29 2.77 10.60
C GLN A 132 -1.80 3.00 10.29
N ALA A 133 -1.40 4.24 10.02
CA ALA A 133 0.00 4.56 9.73
C ALA A 133 0.94 4.24 10.91
N ALA A 134 0.50 4.50 12.15
CA ALA A 134 1.26 4.14 13.34
C ALA A 134 1.40 2.62 13.54
N MET A 135 0.34 1.84 13.31
CA MET A 135 0.39 0.38 13.37
C MET A 135 1.30 -0.21 12.29
N GLU A 136 1.26 0.33 11.07
CA GLU A 136 2.17 -0.05 9.97
C GLU A 136 3.63 0.21 10.36
N GLY A 137 3.94 1.38 10.94
CA GLY A 137 5.29 1.71 11.43
C GLY A 137 5.77 0.75 12.52
N LEU A 138 4.96 0.50 13.54
CA LEU A 138 5.30 -0.45 14.62
C LEU A 138 5.53 -1.87 14.08
N ALA A 139 4.70 -2.32 13.15
CA ALA A 139 4.82 -3.65 12.58
C ALA A 139 6.09 -3.79 11.72
N TRP A 140 6.47 -2.75 10.99
CA TRP A 140 7.75 -2.72 10.27
C TRP A 140 8.93 -2.83 11.24
N HIS A 141 8.96 -2.05 12.32
CA HIS A 141 10.02 -2.15 13.34
C HIS A 141 10.03 -3.50 14.04
N ARG A 142 8.87 -4.08 14.36
CA ARG A 142 8.75 -5.43 14.90
C ARG A 142 9.38 -6.46 13.96
N GLY A 143 9.08 -6.37 12.66
CA GLY A 143 9.68 -7.27 11.67
C GLY A 143 11.19 -7.06 11.56
N ASN A 144 11.69 -5.82 11.63
CA ASN A 144 13.12 -5.54 11.58
C ASN A 144 13.86 -6.14 12.79
N VAL A 145 13.29 -6.00 13.99
CA VAL A 145 13.79 -6.65 15.22
C VAL A 145 13.73 -8.18 15.12
N SER A 146 12.71 -8.73 14.46
CA SER A 146 12.62 -10.18 14.25
C SER A 146 13.65 -10.71 13.25
N GLN A 147 14.01 -9.92 12.23
CA GLN A 147 14.99 -10.30 11.20
C GLN A 147 16.44 -10.10 11.65
N SER A 148 16.72 -9.27 12.68
CA SER A 148 18.07 -9.18 13.25
C SER A 148 18.54 -10.51 13.86
N GLN A 149 17.60 -11.41 14.21
CA GLN A 149 17.89 -12.77 14.68
C GLN A 149 18.22 -13.72 13.53
N HIS A 150 17.81 -13.42 12.29
CA HIS A 150 18.06 -14.19 11.08
C HIS A 150 18.30 -13.26 9.88
N PRO A 151 19.46 -12.59 9.79
CA PRO A 151 19.74 -11.65 8.72
C PRO A 151 19.59 -12.33 7.37
N GLN A 152 18.69 -11.82 6.52
CA GLN A 152 18.64 -12.21 5.13
C GLN A 152 19.94 -11.70 4.48
N LEU A 153 20.69 -12.61 3.86
CA LEU A 153 21.88 -12.24 3.10
C LEU A 153 21.46 -11.18 2.06
N GLU A 154 21.98 -9.95 2.18
CA GLU A 154 21.98 -9.01 1.07
C GLU A 154 22.79 -9.67 -0.04
N LEU A 155 22.10 -10.29 -1.00
CA LEU A 155 22.75 -10.68 -2.25
C LEU A 155 23.04 -9.39 -3.01
N GLU A 156 24.25 -8.87 -2.81
CA GLU A 156 24.82 -7.83 -3.66
C GLU A 156 24.65 -8.25 -5.13
N GLY A 157 23.82 -7.50 -5.87
CA GLY A 157 23.76 -7.63 -7.33
C GLY A 157 22.36 -7.63 -7.92
N GLN A 158 21.76 -6.44 -8.03
CA GLN A 158 20.95 -6.10 -9.21
C GLN A 158 21.36 -4.71 -9.68
N SER A 159 22.26 -4.71 -10.66
CA SER A 159 22.51 -3.59 -11.58
C SER A 159 21.28 -3.29 -12.42
#